data_AF-A0A6A5VIT7-F1
#
_entry.id   AF-A0A6A5VIT7-F1
#
_cell.length_a   1.000
_cell.length_b   1.000
_cell.length_c   1.000
_cell.angle_alpha   90.00
_cell.angle_beta   90.00
_cell.angle_gamma   90.00
#
_symmetry.space_group_name_H-M   'P 1'
#
loop_
_entity.id
_entity.type
_entity.pdbx_description
1 polymer ?
#
loop_
_entity_poly.entity_id
_entity_poly.type
_entity_poly.pdbx_seq_one_letter_code
_entity_poly.pdbx_strand_id
1 'polypeptide(L)'
;MSQESRQETVRQYKPEERRPISYHLYTIWLITCNDLKSIVLPETAFGIFSSLATSLTTNPDPKVSEVLYRIPHVVMWNWLNVLLFDIANQRLPDSIVEDRVNKVASYSFWEDHTN
;
A
#
# COMPACT_ATOMS: atom_id res chain seq x y z
N MET A 1 15.01 -15.73 52.76
CA MET A 1 15.10 -15.48 51.31
C MET A 1 14.68 -16.77 50.61
N SER A 2 13.37 -16.93 50.35
CA SER A 2 12.75 -18.20 49.92
C SER A 2 13.13 -18.54 48.48
N GLN A 3 13.45 -19.82 48.22
CA GLN A 3 13.75 -20.38 46.91
C GLN A 3 12.56 -20.33 45.93
N GLU A 4 11.37 -19.97 46.40
CA GLU A 4 10.15 -19.88 45.61
C GLU A 4 10.12 -18.66 44.67
N SER A 5 10.89 -17.59 44.94
CA SER A 5 10.93 -16.41 44.07
C SER A 5 11.74 -16.60 42.78
N ARG A 6 12.24 -17.82 42.51
CA ARG A 6 13.03 -18.16 41.32
C ARG A 6 12.25 -18.91 40.24
N GLN A 7 11.00 -19.30 40.51
CA GLN A 7 10.20 -20.10 39.58
C GLN A 7 9.19 -19.28 38.75
N GLU A 8 8.96 -18.02 39.08
CA GLU A 8 8.14 -17.15 38.25
C GLU A 8 8.95 -16.56 37.10
N THR A 9 8.53 -16.89 35.87
CA THR A 9 8.95 -16.33 34.57
C THR A 9 10.21 -16.88 33.89
N VAL A 10 10.35 -18.21 33.82
CA VAL A 10 10.79 -18.78 32.53
C VAL A 10 9.61 -18.61 31.57
N ARG A 11 9.52 -17.45 30.89
CA ARG A 11 8.57 -17.26 29.77
C ARG A 11 8.81 -18.42 28.81
N GLN A 12 7.85 -19.33 28.76
CA GLN A 12 7.85 -20.44 27.83
C GLN A 12 7.93 -19.85 26.42
N TYR A 13 9.11 -19.94 25.80
CA TYR A 13 9.32 -19.47 24.43
C TYR A 13 8.51 -20.38 23.51
N LYS A 14 7.32 -19.93 23.11
CA LYS A 14 6.58 -20.57 22.02
C LYS A 14 7.31 -20.17 20.73
N PRO A 15 7.90 -21.12 19.98
CA PRO A 15 8.57 -20.78 18.73
C PRO A 15 7.56 -20.10 17.81
N GLU A 16 7.96 -18.98 17.19
CA GLU A 16 7.10 -18.30 16.23
C GLU A 16 6.80 -19.24 15.06
N GLU A 17 5.54 -19.63 14.95
CA GLU A 17 5.03 -20.38 13.81
C GLU A 17 5.19 -19.51 12.56
N ARG A 18 5.93 -20.00 11.56
CA ARG A 18 6.09 -19.28 10.29
C ARG A 18 4.72 -19.03 9.68
N ARG A 19 4.40 -17.77 9.42
CA ARG A 19 3.17 -17.40 8.72
C ARG A 19 3.27 -17.84 7.25
N PRO A 20 2.15 -18.29 6.63
CA PRO A 20 2.15 -18.66 5.22
C PRO A 20 2.38 -17.43 4.32
N ILE A 21 2.84 -17.63 3.09
CA ILE A 21 3.04 -16.54 2.11
C ILE A 21 1.73 -15.76 1.88
N SER A 22 0.59 -16.45 1.89
CA SER A 22 -0.74 -15.82 1.76
C SER A 22 -1.00 -14.76 2.84
N TYR A 23 -0.49 -14.97 4.07
CA TYR A 23 -0.58 -13.98 5.14
C TYR A 23 0.19 -12.70 4.78
N HIS A 24 1.40 -12.84 4.23
CA HIS A 24 2.21 -11.70 3.82
C HIS A 24 1.63 -10.97 2.62
N LEU A 25 1.12 -11.71 1.62
CA LEU A 25 0.42 -11.12 0.47
C LEU A 25 -0.84 -10.37 0.90
N TYR A 26 -1.61 -10.93 1.83
CA TYR A 26 -2.77 -10.27 2.39
C TYR A 26 -2.39 -9.03 3.20
N THR A 27 -1.27 -9.06 3.92
CA THR A 27 -0.73 -7.88 4.63
C THR A 27 -0.36 -6.77 3.66
N ILE A 28 0.37 -7.10 2.58
CA ILE A 28 0.72 -6.15 1.51
C ILE A 28 -0.54 -5.52 0.89
N TRP A 29 -1.57 -6.35 0.65
CA TRP A 29 -2.86 -5.86 0.18
C TRP A 29 -3.50 -4.88 1.16
N LEU A 30 -3.59 -5.24 2.44
CA LEU A 30 -4.21 -4.39 3.47
C LEU A 30 -3.51 -3.04 3.67
N ILE A 31 -2.19 -2.99 3.52
CA ILE A 31 -1.46 -1.73 3.68
C ILE A 31 -1.59 -0.83 2.45
N THR A 32 -1.71 -1.38 1.23
CA THR A 32 -1.70 -0.59 -0.02
C THR A 32 -3.07 -0.33 -0.65
N CYS A 33 -4.14 -1.06 -0.29
CA CYS A 33 -5.38 -1.09 -1.08
C CYS A 33 -6.12 0.25 -1.18
N ASN A 34 -6.01 1.12 -0.18
CA ASN A 34 -6.58 2.47 -0.24
C ASN A 34 -5.79 3.36 -1.21
N ASP A 35 -4.47 3.29 -1.16
CA ASP A 35 -3.57 4.09 -1.98
C ASP A 35 -3.49 3.65 -3.44
N LEU A 36 -3.93 2.43 -3.75
CA LEU A 36 -4.25 2.06 -5.13
C LEU A 36 -5.28 3.02 -5.76
N LYS A 37 -6.28 3.46 -4.98
CA LYS A 37 -7.34 4.35 -5.47
C LYS A 37 -6.95 5.83 -5.38
N SER A 38 -6.36 6.25 -4.25
CA SER A 38 -6.02 7.65 -4.01
C SER A 38 -4.72 8.10 -4.67
N ILE A 39 -3.80 7.18 -5.00
CA ILE A 39 -2.46 7.53 -5.52
C ILE A 39 -2.19 6.84 -6.86
N VAL A 40 -2.24 5.50 -6.92
CA VAL A 40 -1.82 4.77 -8.13
C VAL A 40 -2.71 5.10 -9.34
N LEU A 41 -4.03 5.15 -9.14
CA LEU A 41 -4.98 5.53 -10.20
C LEU A 41 -4.72 6.95 -10.74
N PRO A 42 -4.73 8.02 -9.92
CA PRO A 42 -4.51 9.37 -10.44
C PRO A 42 -3.11 9.57 -11.04
N GLU A 43 -2.06 8.99 -10.47
CA GLU A 43 -0.71 9.06 -11.05
C GLU A 43 -0.64 8.35 -12.40
N THR A 44 -1.27 7.18 -12.53
CA THR A 44 -1.33 6.46 -13.80
C THR A 44 -2.10 7.28 -14.85
N ALA A 45 -3.23 7.88 -14.46
CA ALA A 45 -4.01 8.75 -15.35
C ALA A 45 -3.19 9.96 -15.81
N PHE A 46 -2.49 10.62 -14.87
CA PHE A 46 -1.61 11.73 -15.19
C PHE A 46 -0.49 11.32 -16.17
N GLY A 47 0.12 10.15 -15.97
CA GLY A 47 1.12 9.60 -16.89
C GLY A 47 0.56 9.36 -18.30
N ILE A 48 -0.64 8.79 -18.41
CA ILE A 48 -1.32 8.56 -19.70
C ILE A 48 -1.59 9.90 -20.39
N PHE A 49 -2.25 10.85 -19.73
CA PHE A 49 -2.59 12.15 -20.33
C PHE A 49 -1.34 12.94 -20.71
N SER A 50 -0.30 12.92 -19.87
CA SER A 50 0.98 13.56 -20.16
C SER A 50 1.66 12.94 -21.37
N SER A 51 1.63 11.60 -21.49
CA SER A 51 2.24 10.90 -22.64
C SER A 51 1.57 11.21 -23.98
N LEU A 52 0.28 11.51 -23.97
CA LEU A 52 -0.50 11.88 -25.15
C LEU A 52 -0.45 13.38 -25.45
N ALA A 53 -0.04 14.20 -24.47
CA ALA A 53 0.15 15.63 -24.66
C ALA A 53 1.48 15.90 -25.37
N THR A 54 1.42 16.18 -26.66
CA THR A 54 2.61 16.52 -27.50
C THR A 54 3.37 17.75 -27.01
N SER A 55 2.72 18.63 -26.23
CA SER A 55 3.36 19.79 -25.60
C SER A 55 4.18 19.46 -24.35
N LEU A 56 3.94 18.29 -23.73
CA LEU A 56 4.59 17.86 -22.49
C LEU A 56 5.64 16.77 -22.71
N THR A 57 5.80 16.29 -23.95
CA THR A 57 6.77 15.25 -24.29
C THR A 57 7.61 15.66 -25.48
N THR A 58 8.73 14.98 -25.67
CA THR A 58 9.55 15.11 -26.88
C THR A 58 9.03 14.25 -28.03
N ASN A 59 7.92 13.52 -27.84
CA ASN A 59 7.33 12.68 -28.87
C ASN A 59 6.25 13.48 -29.63
N PRO A 60 6.51 13.85 -30.90
CA PRO A 60 5.56 14.65 -31.68
C PRO A 60 4.33 13.85 -32.14
N ASP A 61 4.38 12.51 -32.14
CA ASP A 61 3.30 11.63 -32.60
C ASP A 61 3.11 10.43 -31.65
N PRO A 62 2.53 10.64 -30.46
CA PRO A 62 2.33 9.57 -29.49
C PRO A 62 1.25 8.60 -29.97
N LYS A 63 1.65 7.34 -30.19
CA LYS A 63 0.69 6.27 -30.52
C LYS A 63 -0.04 5.79 -29.27
N VAL A 64 -1.36 5.89 -29.29
CA VAL A 64 -2.23 5.41 -28.21
C VAL A 64 -1.96 3.95 -27.87
N SER A 65 -1.72 3.09 -28.87
CA SER A 65 -1.39 1.68 -28.64
C SER A 65 -0.13 1.49 -27.81
N GLU A 66 0.93 2.25 -28.09
CA GLU A 66 2.19 2.20 -27.34
C GLU A 66 1.99 2.65 -25.89
N VAL A 67 1.16 3.67 -25.65
CA VAL A 67 0.79 4.13 -24.30
C VAL A 67 0.02 3.04 -23.55
N LEU A 68 -0.98 2.43 -24.19
CA LEU A 68 -1.79 1.37 -23.57
C LEU A 68 -0.94 0.15 -23.19
N TYR A 69 0.00 -0.27 -24.04
CA TYR A 69 0.92 -1.37 -23.73
C TYR A 69 1.83 -1.09 -22.53
N ARG A 70 2.06 0.18 -22.19
CA ARG A 70 2.88 0.57 -21.02
C ARG A 70 2.10 0.62 -19.71
N ILE A 71 0.76 0.67 -19.76
CA ILE A 71 -0.08 0.80 -18.55
C ILE A 71 0.25 -0.24 -17.48
N PRO A 72 0.36 -1.56 -17.77
CA PRO A 72 0.66 -2.54 -16.73
C PRO A 72 2.00 -2.28 -16.03
N HIS A 73 3.00 -1.82 -16.78
CA HIS A 73 4.31 -1.49 -16.22
C HIS A 73 4.25 -0.23 -15.36
N VAL A 74 3.56 0.82 -15.81
CA VAL A 74 3.40 2.06 -15.04
C VAL A 74 2.63 1.81 -13.75
N VAL A 75 1.53 1.04 -13.81
CA VAL A 75 0.75 0.66 -12.62
C VAL A 75 1.61 -0.13 -11.62
N MET A 76 2.38 -1.10 -12.10
CA MET A 76 3.29 -1.87 -11.26
C MET A 76 4.35 -0.97 -10.61
N TRP A 77 4.94 -0.05 -11.38
CA TRP A 77 5.94 0.89 -10.88
C TRP A 77 5.37 1.82 -9.81
N ASN A 78 4.22 2.45 -10.07
CA ASN A 78 3.55 3.34 -9.11
C ASN A 78 3.18 2.57 -7.84
N TRP A 79 2.63 1.35 -7.97
CA TRP A 79 2.31 0.52 -6.82
C TRP A 79 3.53 0.12 -5.99
N LEU A 80 4.67 -0.18 -6.60
CA LEU A 80 5.91 -0.49 -5.85
C LEU A 80 6.42 0.71 -5.06
N ASN A 81 6.28 1.93 -5.58
CA ASN A 81 6.63 3.15 -4.85
C ASN A 81 5.69 3.36 -3.66
N VAL A 82 4.38 3.23 -3.88
CA VAL A 82 3.37 3.28 -2.80
C VAL A 82 3.64 2.22 -1.74
N LEU A 83 3.91 0.97 -2.13
CA LEU A 83 4.25 -0.11 -1.20
C LEU A 83 5.45 0.23 -0.31
N LEU A 84 6.49 0.85 -0.87
CA LEU A 84 7.65 1.29 -0.09
C LEU A 84 7.28 2.38 0.92
N PHE A 85 6.47 3.36 0.50
CA PHE A 85 5.97 4.42 1.40
C PHE A 85 5.11 3.85 2.52
N ASP A 86 4.19 2.94 2.21
CA ASP A 86 3.30 2.34 3.21
C ASP A 86 4.08 1.52 4.23
N ILE A 87 5.06 0.72 3.78
CA ILE A 87 5.95 -0.02 4.69
C ILE A 87 6.74 0.95 5.59
N ALA A 88 7.22 2.06 5.04
CA ALA A 88 7.92 3.08 5.83
C ALA A 88 6.97 3.78 6.82
N ASN A 89 5.72 4.04 6.42
CA ASN A 89 4.71 4.68 7.25
C ASN A 89 4.34 3.81 8.46
N GLN A 90 4.38 2.48 8.34
CA GLN A 90 4.14 1.56 9.46
C GLN A 90 5.28 1.49 10.50
N ARG A 91 6.34 2.29 10.37
CA ARG A 91 7.45 2.31 11.35
C ARG A 91 7.21 3.24 12.52
N LEU A 92 6.33 4.24 12.37
CA LEU A 92 6.09 5.26 13.39
C LEU A 92 4.75 5.00 14.08
N PRO A 93 4.70 4.97 15.43
CA PRO A 93 3.45 4.73 16.17
C PRO A 93 2.32 5.69 15.79
N ASP A 94 2.64 6.97 15.60
CA ASP A 94 1.64 7.99 15.25
C ASP A 94 1.07 7.78 13.84
N SER A 95 1.93 7.41 12.88
CA SER A 95 1.51 7.06 11.52
C SER A 95 0.58 5.84 11.49
N ILE A 96 0.80 4.84 12.35
CA ILE A 96 -0.07 3.66 12.45
C ILE A 96 -1.47 4.07 12.94
N VAL A 97 -1.54 4.95 13.93
CA VAL A 97 -2.80 5.44 14.49
C VAL A 97 -3.57 6.27 13.46
N GLU A 98 -2.87 7.15 12.75
CA GLU A 98 -3.42 7.97 11.68
C GLU A 98 -3.94 7.14 10.50
N ASP A 99 -3.15 6.18 10.00
CA ASP A 99 -3.53 5.25 8.92
C ASP A 99 -4.79 4.45 9.29
N ARG A 100 -4.91 4.02 10.55
CA ARG A 100 -6.10 3.33 11.04
C ARG A 100 -7.35 4.20 10.96
N VAL A 101 -7.25 5.50 11.26
CA VAL A 101 -8.36 6.44 11.18
C VAL A 101 -8.74 6.71 9.72
N ASN A 102 -7.75 6.95 8.85
CA ASN A 102 -7.97 7.19 7.41
C ASN A 102 -8.71 6.02 6.75
N LYS A 103 -8.37 4.78 7.10
CA LYS A 103 -9.01 3.58 6.56
C LYS A 103 -10.48 3.49 6.94
N VAL A 104 -10.83 3.72 8.21
CA VAL A 104 -12.23 3.71 8.67
C VAL A 104 -13.06 4.83 8.04
N ALA A 105 -12.49 6.04 7.95
CA ALA A 105 -13.14 7.18 7.31
C ALA A 105 -13.40 6.90 5.81
N SER A 106 -12.48 6.22 5.13
CA SER A 106 -12.66 5.87 3.73
C SER A 106 -13.86 4.94 3.51
N TYR A 107 -14.05 3.89 4.33
CA TYR A 107 -15.16 2.94 4.15
C TYR A 107 -16.53 3.58 4.39
N SER A 108 -16.66 4.39 5.44
CA SER A 108 -17.91 5.09 5.77
C SER A 108 -18.30 6.12 4.69
N PHE A 109 -17.33 6.89 4.17
CA PHE A 109 -17.59 7.85 3.10
C PHE A 109 -18.18 7.20 1.84
N TRP A 110 -17.72 6.01 1.45
CA TRP A 110 -18.24 5.31 0.26
C TRP A 110 -19.60 4.63 0.50
N GLU A 111 -19.93 4.23 1.74
CA GLU A 111 -21.25 3.68 2.09
C GLU A 111 -22.36 4.75 2.07
N ASP A 112 -22.04 5.98 2.46
CA ASP A 112 -23.01 7.10 2.49
C ASP A 112 -23.40 7.62 1.10
N HIS A 113 -22.59 7.34 0.07
CA HIS A 113 -22.79 7.85 -1.31
C HIS A 113 -23.22 6.76 -2.30
N THR A 114 -23.45 5.53 -1.83
CA THR A 114 -23.87 4.38 -2.66
C THR A 114 -25.29 3.87 -2.36
N ASN A 115 -26.03 4.57 -1.48
CA ASN A 115 -27.47 4.40 -1.23
C ASN A 115 -28.26 5.60 -1.76
#